data_AF-A0A2W1K7H0-F1
#
_entry.id   AF-A0A2W1K7H0-F1
#
_cell.length_a   1.000
_cell.length_b   1.000
_cell.length_c   1.000
_cell.angle_alpha   90.00
_cell.angle_beta   90.00
_cell.angle_gamma   90.00
#
_symmetry.space_group_name_H-M   'P 1'
#
loop_
_entity.id
_entity.type
_entity.pdbx_description
1 polymer ?
#
loop_
_entity_poly.entity_id
_entity_poly.type
_entity_poly.pdbx_seq_one_letter_code
_entity_poly.pdbx_strand_id
1 'polypeptide(L)'
;MSYQKRIRELQAEFPFDRWRSYLEEDDLTQYTQENCSRAFTILKNQLSSLIALGEDASESEKLATFQIAVEALNDLNSEVGSFIETGEREDLCELFNKIATAAGLEVSKYGNGEGPASEWRDW
;
A
#
# COMPACT_ATOMS: atom_id res chain seq x y z
N MET A 1 -15.37 -14.91 -7.65
CA MET A 1 -13.90 -14.87 -7.73
C MET A 1 -13.34 -15.37 -6.41
N SER A 2 -12.24 -16.15 -6.39
CA SER A 2 -11.65 -16.61 -5.13
C SER A 2 -10.91 -15.47 -4.39
N TYR A 3 -10.81 -15.56 -3.06
CA TYR A 3 -10.06 -14.61 -2.22
C TYR A 3 -8.66 -14.33 -2.77
N GLN A 4 -7.88 -15.38 -3.02
CA GLN A 4 -6.52 -15.22 -3.53
C GLN A 4 -6.47 -14.54 -4.89
N LYS A 5 -7.42 -14.85 -5.79
CA LYS A 5 -7.46 -14.23 -7.12
C LYS A 5 -7.79 -12.73 -7.00
N ARG A 6 -8.79 -12.39 -6.16
CA ARG A 6 -9.18 -11.00 -5.87
C ARG A 6 -7.98 -10.17 -5.38
N ILE A 7 -7.20 -10.70 -4.44
CA ILE A 7 -6.04 -10.00 -3.89
C ILE A 7 -4.90 -9.89 -4.91
N ARG A 8 -4.62 -10.95 -5.68
CA ARG A 8 -3.54 -10.92 -6.70
C ARG A 8 -3.79 -9.90 -7.80
N GLU A 9 -5.05 -9.69 -8.20
CA GLU A 9 -5.40 -8.75 -9.26
C GLU A 9 -5.09 -7.29 -8.87
N LEU A 10 -5.11 -6.94 -7.57
CA LEU A 10 -4.79 -5.59 -7.09
C LEU A 10 -3.35 -5.17 -7.35
N GLN A 11 -2.43 -6.11 -7.58
CA GLN A 11 -1.05 -5.79 -7.93
C GLN A 11 -0.96 -4.98 -9.24
N ALA A 12 -1.93 -5.15 -10.15
CA ALA A 12 -1.99 -4.37 -11.39
C ALA A 12 -2.39 -2.90 -11.17
N GLU A 13 -2.89 -2.54 -9.98
CA GLU A 13 -3.26 -1.18 -9.60
C GLU A 13 -2.12 -0.43 -8.90
N PHE A 14 -0.94 -1.04 -8.76
CA PHE A 14 0.19 -0.39 -8.11
C PHE A 14 0.65 0.83 -8.91
N PRO A 15 0.83 2.00 -8.28
CA PRO A 15 1.06 3.26 -8.99
C PRO A 15 2.53 3.46 -9.44
N PHE A 16 3.42 2.52 -9.15
CA PHE A 16 4.86 2.73 -9.22
C PHE A 16 5.41 2.89 -10.64
N ASP A 17 4.75 2.33 -11.66
CA ASP A 17 5.13 2.59 -13.06
C ASP A 17 4.86 4.05 -13.42
N ARG A 18 3.77 4.63 -12.92
CA ARG A 18 3.44 6.05 -13.08
C ARG A 18 4.39 6.92 -12.26
N TRP A 19 4.60 6.61 -10.98
CA TRP A 19 5.51 7.41 -10.13
C TRP A 19 6.91 7.47 -10.73
N ARG A 20 7.38 6.37 -11.29
CA ARG A 20 8.68 6.33 -11.97
C ARG A 20 8.76 7.26 -13.18
N SER A 21 7.67 7.46 -13.93
CA SER A 21 7.70 8.34 -15.10
C SER A 21 8.02 9.79 -14.72
N TYR A 22 7.71 10.20 -13.48
CA TYR A 22 8.04 11.53 -12.95
C TYR A 22 9.55 11.79 -12.87
N LEU A 23 10.39 10.75 -12.81
CA LEU A 23 11.84 10.93 -12.93
C LEU A 23 12.22 11.47 -14.31
N GLU A 24 11.60 10.95 -15.37
CA GLU A 24 11.91 11.34 -16.75
C GLU A 24 11.16 12.62 -17.17
N GLU A 25 9.94 12.79 -16.69
CA GLU A 25 9.04 13.90 -17.05
C GLU A 25 9.35 15.18 -16.27
N ASP A 26 9.66 15.06 -14.97
CA ASP A 26 9.74 16.17 -14.03
C ASP A 26 11.08 16.25 -13.26
N ASP A 27 12.06 15.40 -13.59
CA ASP A 27 13.37 15.30 -12.92
C ASP A 27 13.26 15.01 -11.41
N LEU A 28 12.20 14.32 -11.00
CA LEU A 28 11.92 13.98 -9.61
C LEU A 28 12.74 12.76 -9.17
N THR A 29 13.96 13.03 -8.73
CA THR A 29 14.97 12.02 -8.34
C THR A 29 14.54 11.07 -7.22
N GLN A 30 13.52 11.39 -6.43
CA GLN A 30 12.98 10.48 -5.43
C GLN A 30 12.34 9.22 -6.06
N TYR A 31 11.89 9.30 -7.32
CA TYR A 31 11.22 8.19 -8.02
C TYR A 31 12.17 7.34 -8.87
N THR A 32 13.35 7.05 -8.33
CA THR A 32 14.27 6.09 -8.98
C THR A 32 13.64 4.70 -9.10
N GLN A 33 14.17 3.91 -10.04
CA GLN A 33 13.85 2.48 -10.14
C GLN A 33 14.00 1.78 -8.79
N GLU A 34 15.04 2.10 -8.03
CA GLU A 34 15.33 1.47 -6.74
C GLU A 34 14.23 1.79 -5.73
N ASN A 35 13.90 3.06 -5.53
CA ASN A 35 12.90 3.49 -4.56
C ASN A 35 11.50 2.95 -4.90
N CYS A 36 11.09 3.05 -6.17
CA CYS A 36 9.82 2.47 -6.62
C CYS A 36 9.78 0.94 -6.46
N SER A 37 10.91 0.24 -6.66
CA SER A 37 10.98 -1.22 -6.45
C SER A 37 10.88 -1.61 -4.97
N ARG A 38 11.43 -0.78 -4.07
CA ARG A 38 11.29 -0.97 -2.63
C ARG A 38 9.82 -0.84 -2.21
N ALA A 39 9.14 0.23 -2.64
CA ALA A 39 7.72 0.43 -2.38
C ALA A 39 6.84 -0.70 -2.98
N PHE A 40 7.14 -1.11 -4.22
CA PHE A 40 6.50 -2.27 -4.85
C PHE A 40 6.64 -3.53 -4.02
N THR A 41 7.84 -3.79 -3.49
CA THR A 41 8.12 -4.99 -2.70
C THR A 41 7.35 -4.96 -1.37
N ILE A 42 7.23 -3.80 -0.72
CA ILE A 42 6.45 -3.63 0.51
C ILE A 42 4.99 -4.03 0.28
N LEU A 43 4.33 -3.46 -0.74
CA LEU A 43 2.93 -3.77 -1.03
C LEU A 43 2.74 -5.20 -1.53
N LYS A 44 3.66 -5.72 -2.34
CA LYS A 44 3.62 -7.12 -2.79
C LYS A 44 3.73 -8.10 -1.62
N ASN A 45 4.56 -7.79 -0.63
CA ASN A 45 4.69 -8.60 0.58
C ASN A 45 3.39 -8.58 1.40
N GLN A 46 2.73 -7.42 1.51
CA GLN A 46 1.41 -7.33 2.14
C GLN A 46 0.39 -8.25 1.46
N LEU A 47 0.25 -8.16 0.13
CA LEU A 47 -0.68 -9.01 -0.63
C LEU A 47 -0.36 -10.50 -0.42
N SER A 48 0.92 -10.85 -0.40
CA SER A 48 1.38 -12.23 -0.17
C SER A 48 1.03 -12.73 1.23
N SER A 49 1.20 -11.88 2.25
CA SER A 49 0.81 -12.17 3.63
C SER A 49 -0.69 -12.38 3.77
N LEU A 50 -1.52 -11.52 3.17
CA LEU A 50 -2.98 -11.69 3.16
C LEU A 50 -3.38 -13.01 2.49
N ILE A 51 -2.80 -13.32 1.32
CA ILE A 51 -3.04 -14.59 0.62
C ILE A 51 -2.67 -15.81 1.48
N ALA A 52 -1.57 -15.72 2.24
CA ALA A 52 -1.09 -16.79 3.12
C ALA A 52 -1.98 -16.97 4.36
N LEU A 53 -2.47 -15.87 4.93
CA LEU A 53 -3.44 -15.87 6.04
C LEU A 53 -4.78 -16.49 5.61
N GLY A 54 -5.24 -16.18 4.39
CA GLY A 54 -6.50 -16.69 3.85
C GLY A 54 -7.73 -15.88 4.26
N GLU A 55 -8.88 -16.24 3.67
CA GLU A 55 -10.12 -15.47 3.82
C GLU A 55 -10.69 -15.51 5.24
N ASP A 56 -10.51 -16.64 5.94
CA ASP A 56 -11.07 -16.87 7.29
C ASP A 56 -10.18 -16.33 8.42
N ALA A 57 -9.02 -15.75 8.09
CA ALA A 57 -8.16 -15.10 9.09
C ALA A 57 -8.89 -13.96 9.81
N SER A 58 -8.54 -13.75 11.07
CA SER A 58 -9.17 -12.73 11.91
C SER A 58 -8.95 -11.31 11.37
N GLU A 59 -9.84 -10.40 11.77
CA GLU A 59 -9.73 -8.97 11.43
C GLU A 59 -8.37 -8.41 11.87
N SER A 60 -7.92 -8.76 13.08
CA SER A 60 -6.63 -8.35 13.63
C SER A 60 -5.42 -8.88 12.85
N GLU A 61 -5.45 -10.14 12.42
CA GLU A 61 -4.34 -10.71 11.63
C GLU A 61 -4.21 -10.03 10.27
N LYS A 62 -5.35 -9.73 9.63
CA LYS A 62 -5.38 -9.00 8.38
C LYS A 62 -4.89 -7.57 8.57
N LEU A 63 -5.36 -6.85 9.60
CA LEU A 63 -4.94 -5.48 9.92
C LEU A 63 -3.44 -5.37 10.22
N ALA A 64 -2.84 -6.37 10.88
CA ALA A 64 -1.41 -6.39 11.11
C ALA A 64 -0.60 -6.31 9.80
N THR A 65 -1.10 -6.88 8.69
CA THR A 65 -0.44 -6.74 7.38
C THR A 65 -0.46 -5.31 6.84
N PHE A 66 -1.51 -4.53 7.15
CA PHE A 66 -1.60 -3.11 6.79
C PHE A 66 -0.63 -2.29 7.60
N GLN A 67 -0.61 -2.47 8.92
CA GLN A 67 0.32 -1.78 9.80
C GLN A 67 1.77 -1.98 9.33
N ILE A 68 2.19 -3.23 9.11
CA ILE A 68 3.56 -3.55 8.65
C ILE A 68 3.88 -2.85 7.32
N ALA A 69 2.93 -2.84 6.37
CA ALA A 69 3.15 -2.20 5.07
C ALA A 69 3.22 -0.68 5.18
N VAL A 70 2.37 -0.09 6.02
CA VAL A 70 2.33 1.35 6.25
C VAL A 70 3.60 1.80 6.97
N GLU A 71 3.98 1.17 8.07
CA GLU A 71 5.22 1.51 8.78
C GLU A 71 6.46 1.37 7.88
N ALA A 72 6.53 0.33 7.03
CA ALA A 72 7.63 0.19 6.08
C ALA A 72 7.66 1.29 4.99
N LEU A 73 6.50 1.83 4.61
CA LEU A 73 6.41 3.00 3.72
C LEU A 73 6.80 4.30 4.46
N ASN A 74 6.55 4.42 5.76
CA ASN A 74 6.98 5.56 6.59
C ASN A 74 8.51 5.61 6.59
N ASP A 75 9.13 4.46 6.85
CA ASP A 75 10.59 4.31 6.84
C ASP A 75 11.18 4.65 5.47
N LEU A 76 10.60 4.12 4.40
CA LEU A 76 11.02 4.44 3.03
C LEU A 76 10.91 5.94 2.72
N ASN A 77 9.81 6.58 3.11
CA ASN A 77 9.61 8.02 2.93
C ASN A 77 10.63 8.83 3.73
N SER A 78 10.93 8.43 4.96
CA SER A 78 11.93 9.08 5.81
C SER A 78 13.34 8.96 5.23
N GLU A 79 13.70 7.80 4.68
CA GLU A 79 15.00 7.56 4.07
C GLU A 79 15.21 8.33 2.76
N VAL A 80 14.20 8.35 1.89
CA VAL A 80 14.29 8.97 0.56
C VAL A 80 14.08 10.49 0.65
N GLY A 81 13.20 10.93 1.56
CA GLY A 81 12.75 12.31 1.67
C GLY A 81 11.77 12.68 0.55
N SER A 82 10.55 13.10 0.92
CA SER A 82 9.51 13.51 -0.03
C SER A 82 9.17 12.46 -1.10
N PHE A 83 9.23 11.18 -0.72
CA PHE A 83 8.82 10.07 -1.60
C PHE A 83 7.31 9.91 -1.64
N ILE A 84 6.63 10.24 -0.54
CA ILE A 84 5.18 10.23 -0.44
C ILE A 84 4.71 11.64 -0.10
N GLU A 85 4.17 12.33 -1.09
CA GLU A 85 3.58 13.66 -0.95
C GLU A 85 2.06 13.56 -1.14
N THR A 86 1.38 14.67 -1.47
CA THR A 86 -0.09 14.70 -1.52
C THR A 86 -0.68 13.68 -2.51
N GLY A 87 -0.12 13.57 -3.73
CA GLY A 87 -0.65 12.68 -4.77
C GLY A 87 -0.40 11.21 -4.44
N GLU A 88 0.82 10.89 -4.03
CA GLU A 88 1.24 9.54 -3.66
C GLU A 88 0.47 9.04 -2.43
N ARG A 89 0.20 9.93 -1.47
CA ARG A 89 -0.64 9.63 -0.31
C ARG A 89 -2.05 9.25 -0.74
N GLU A 90 -2.65 9.96 -1.69
CA GLU A 90 -3.99 9.67 -2.20
C GLU A 90 -4.03 8.30 -2.90
N ASP A 91 -3.04 8.02 -3.75
CA ASP A 91 -2.88 6.72 -4.42
C ASP A 91 -2.79 5.57 -3.41
N LEU A 92 -1.93 5.72 -2.40
CA LEU A 92 -1.72 4.69 -1.37
C LEU A 92 -2.98 4.51 -0.53
N CYS A 93 -3.63 5.58 -0.08
CA CYS A 93 -4.86 5.48 0.70
C CYS A 93 -5.97 4.75 -0.09
N GLU A 94 -6.16 5.10 -1.36
CA GLU A 94 -7.14 4.43 -2.21
C GLU A 94 -6.80 2.94 -2.38
N LEU A 95 -5.54 2.63 -2.66
CA LEU A 95 -5.07 1.25 -2.82
C LEU A 95 -5.24 0.42 -1.54
N PHE A 96 -4.86 0.96 -0.38
CA PHE A 96 -5.07 0.29 0.90
C PHE A 96 -6.57 0.04 1.18
N ASN A 97 -7.44 0.98 0.83
CA ASN A 97 -8.89 0.79 0.99
C ASN A 97 -9.45 -0.30 0.08
N LYS A 98 -8.95 -0.40 -1.15
CA LYS A 98 -9.27 -1.51 -2.07
C LYS A 98 -8.76 -2.85 -1.55
N ILE A 99 -7.52 -2.91 -1.04
CA ILE A 99 -6.95 -4.12 -0.43
C ILE A 99 -7.76 -4.53 0.79
N ALA A 100 -8.15 -3.60 1.65
CA ALA A 100 -8.95 -3.86 2.85
C ALA A 100 -10.32 -4.46 2.49
N THR A 101 -11.00 -3.84 1.53
CA THR A 101 -12.27 -4.34 1.00
C THR A 101 -12.11 -5.75 0.41
N ALA A 102 -11.04 -5.99 -0.36
CA ALA A 102 -10.73 -7.30 -0.92
C ALA A 102 -10.35 -8.35 0.15
N ALA A 103 -9.82 -7.92 1.28
CA ALA A 103 -9.52 -8.78 2.43
C ALA A 103 -10.76 -9.08 3.30
N GLY A 104 -11.89 -8.44 3.01
CA GLY A 104 -13.14 -8.55 3.78
C GLY A 104 -13.17 -7.65 5.02
N LEU A 105 -12.33 -6.63 5.07
CA LEU A 105 -12.34 -5.61 6.13
C LEU A 105 -13.31 -4.48 5.77
N GLU A 106 -13.95 -3.91 6.79
CA GLU A 106 -14.83 -2.76 6.63
C GLU A 106 -14.02 -1.47 6.79
N VAL A 107 -13.73 -0.78 5.68
CA VAL A 107 -12.87 0.42 5.64
C VAL A 107 -13.31 1.50 6.64
N SER A 108 -14.62 1.72 6.79
CA SER A 108 -15.19 2.75 7.67
C SER A 108 -14.86 2.58 9.15
N LYS A 109 -14.38 1.40 9.57
CA LYS A 109 -13.98 1.13 10.96
C LYS A 109 -12.64 1.75 11.34
N TYR A 110 -11.83 2.17 10.37
CA TYR A 110 -10.44 2.59 10.59
C TYR A 110 -10.22 4.02 10.12
N GLY A 111 -9.29 4.72 10.76
CA GLY A 111 -8.82 6.03 10.33
C GLY A 111 -9.88 7.12 10.42
N ASN A 112 -10.79 7.04 11.40
CA ASN A 112 -12.00 7.88 11.44
C ASN A 112 -12.85 7.79 10.15
N GLY A 113 -12.84 6.63 9.49
CA GLY A 113 -13.56 6.37 8.25
C GLY A 113 -12.74 6.57 6.99
N GLU A 114 -11.49 7.02 7.08
CA GLU A 114 -10.59 7.17 5.95
C GLU A 114 -9.92 5.86 5.52
N GLY A 115 -9.90 4.86 6.41
CA GLY A 115 -9.40 3.52 6.15
C GLY A 115 -8.08 3.15 6.85
N PRO A 116 -7.59 1.91 6.66
CA PRO A 116 -6.51 1.34 7.47
C PRO A 116 -5.18 2.11 7.39
N ALA A 117 -4.86 2.70 6.24
CA ALA A 117 -3.61 3.45 6.10
C ALA A 117 -3.54 4.65 7.06
N SER A 118 -4.67 5.29 7.33
CA SER A 118 -4.76 6.46 8.22
C SER A 118 -4.47 6.16 9.69
N GLU A 119 -4.46 4.89 10.10
CA GLU A 119 -4.14 4.50 11.49
C GLU A 119 -2.65 4.67 11.81
N TRP A 120 -1.77 4.51 10.82
CA TRP A 120 -0.33 4.40 11.04
C TRP A 120 0.54 5.27 10.12
N ARG A 121 -0.03 5.99 9.14
CA ARG A 121 0.76 6.84 8.24
C ARG A 121 1.38 8.03 9.00
N ASP A 122 2.64 8.31 8.69
CA ASP A 122 3.40 9.46 9.18
C ASP A 122 3.88 10.39 8.03
N TRP A 123 3.55 10.03 6.77
CA TRP A 123 3.77 10.84 5.57
C TRP A 123 2.60 11.78 5.25
#